data_AF-A0A9J7IW03-F1
#
_entry.id   AF-A0A9J7IW03-F1
#
_cell.length_a   1.000
_cell.length_b   1.000
_cell.length_c   1.000
_cell.angle_alpha   90.00
_cell.angle_beta   90.00
_cell.angle_gamma   90.00
#
_symmetry.space_group_name_H-M   'P 1'
#
loop_
_entity.id
_entity.type
_entity.pdbx_description
1 polymer ?
#
loop_
_entity_poly.entity_id
_entity_poly.type
_entity_poly.pdbx_seq_one_letter_code
_entity_poly.pdbx_strand_id
1 'polypeptide(L)'
;MTSPKLSSANELQCELLLYLDIRRYLADMRDYCEDFLEQLTEKTLSKFPPLRFLLEIDVMDLLDVSPELGDFFIAEPNKFKRMCNDILFACVQATDIETRNNIEYAQVAVILRLKSVPIDSNSRYHKGLVTIDGLLLSVSKPETYVLHSVWSCPEECDGNEVILHYIPKHPPKCHLCKSNLFENSGLRQCGEQVTATFKIRNQLLPKTLKITDNLISKLNLGTRYIIHAVVTKKITTILSMENIITLAAPITNPIPKDVEDLFKACKETPWKFIYCLASSIGVNVCPLHCFMHLKINLLLSLTSVKANAVSGASILHVLVGGFDTRYVGEIMADAAKLADRSVIVGASNSEAQTALIASSGGVCVMPLPLHIYSHKQVSAILAAIETGHMNTGTALAKLNAAVWAQGMDFKKMILYNVASVFGNVCRGDCGEFYDEINEFVLQRTVEPVGICKEEIKALKDVATYIDVVAGIEVVIDDMTKNLLQNYFLAARKENTKIVCVGSMNALVTICLTSARLCCRRVTNIDDAVFAIWLHVCGSPEPRFAPEDYLQTPADVRKLQKVITSFKHWLEEFTGSCLL
;
A
#
# COMPACT_ATOMS: atom_id res chain seq x y z
N MET A 1 28.93 -11.00 30.36
CA MET A 1 29.33 -9.59 30.09
C MET A 1 30.82 -9.57 29.81
N THR A 2 31.19 -9.84 28.57
CA THR A 2 32.56 -9.71 28.05
C THR A 2 32.52 -8.53 27.08
N SER A 3 33.34 -7.52 27.32
CA SER A 3 33.52 -6.38 26.42
C SER A 3 34.03 -6.87 25.06
N PRO A 4 33.43 -6.47 23.92
CA PRO A 4 33.99 -6.82 22.62
C PRO A 4 35.32 -6.07 22.46
N LYS A 5 36.40 -6.82 22.20
CA LYS A 5 37.67 -6.23 21.78
C LYS A 5 37.40 -5.56 20.42
N LEU A 6 37.58 -4.25 20.32
CA LEU A 6 37.64 -3.59 19.01
C LEU A 6 38.88 -4.13 18.30
N SER A 7 38.69 -4.93 17.25
CA SER A 7 39.75 -5.27 16.30
C SER A 7 40.32 -3.99 15.69
N SER A 8 41.62 -4.01 15.39
CA SER A 8 42.30 -2.85 14.81
C SER A 8 41.76 -2.56 13.41
N ALA A 9 41.74 -1.29 13.00
CA ALA A 9 41.18 -0.88 11.70
C ALA A 9 41.80 -1.63 10.50
N ASN A 10 43.06 -2.07 10.62
CA ASN A 10 43.75 -2.84 9.59
C ASN A 10 43.27 -4.30 9.53
N GLU A 11 42.94 -4.92 10.67
CA GLU A 11 42.41 -6.29 10.71
C GLU A 11 41.05 -6.36 10.01
N LEU A 12 40.15 -5.41 10.29
CA LEU A 12 38.85 -5.32 9.60
C LEU A 12 38.98 -5.11 8.09
N GLN A 13 40.02 -4.41 7.63
CA GLN A 13 40.27 -4.20 6.20
C GLN A 13 40.74 -5.48 5.52
N CYS A 14 41.59 -6.27 6.18
CA CYS A 14 41.99 -7.60 5.70
C CYS A 14 40.81 -8.56 5.64
N GLU A 15 39.95 -8.57 6.66
CA GLU A 15 38.74 -9.40 6.67
C GLU A 15 37.77 -9.00 5.55
N LEU A 16 37.60 -7.70 5.30
CA LEU A 16 36.78 -7.21 4.19
C LEU A 16 37.34 -7.67 2.85
N LEU A 17 38.65 -7.58 2.64
CA LEU A 17 39.28 -8.07 1.42
C LEU A 17 39.03 -9.57 1.21
N LEU A 18 39.20 -10.39 2.25
CA LEU A 18 38.94 -11.82 2.20
C LEU A 18 37.47 -12.12 1.88
N TYR A 19 36.54 -11.40 2.52
CA TYR A 19 35.12 -11.54 2.24
C TYR A 19 34.79 -11.23 0.77
N LEU A 20 35.30 -10.10 0.26
CA LEU A 20 35.09 -9.69 -1.13
C LEU A 20 35.73 -10.67 -2.13
N ASP A 21 36.86 -11.29 -1.80
CA ASP A 21 37.50 -12.31 -2.62
C ASP A 21 36.69 -13.62 -2.67
N ILE A 22 36.30 -14.13 -1.49
CA ILE A 22 35.53 -15.37 -1.35
C ILE A 22 34.20 -15.28 -2.10
N ARG A 23 33.55 -14.10 -2.07
CA ARG A 23 32.29 -13.84 -2.78
C ARG A 23 32.47 -13.36 -4.21
N ARG A 24 33.71 -13.34 -4.72
CA ARG A 24 34.11 -12.92 -6.08
C ARG A 24 33.86 -11.45 -6.43
N TYR A 25 33.47 -10.62 -5.47
CA TYR A 25 33.33 -9.19 -5.67
C TYR A 25 34.63 -8.52 -6.11
N LEU A 26 35.80 -9.03 -5.69
CA LEU A 26 37.09 -8.50 -6.17
C LEU A 26 37.33 -8.78 -7.66
N ALA A 27 36.90 -9.96 -8.15
CA ALA A 27 36.97 -10.27 -9.57
C ALA A 27 36.04 -9.35 -10.36
N ASP A 28 34.80 -9.18 -9.90
CA ASP A 28 33.85 -8.26 -10.52
C ASP A 28 34.36 -6.80 -10.53
N MET A 29 34.98 -6.35 -9.43
CA MET A 29 35.61 -5.03 -9.35
C MET A 29 36.75 -4.90 -10.36
N ARG A 30 37.61 -5.91 -10.48
CA ARG A 30 38.73 -5.89 -11.43
C ARG A 30 38.22 -5.84 -12.86
N ASP A 31 37.29 -6.73 -13.23
CA ASP A 31 36.75 -6.80 -14.58
C ASP A 31 36.04 -5.47 -14.94
N TYR A 32 35.32 -4.85 -13.99
CA TYR A 32 34.74 -3.53 -14.18
C TYR A 32 35.79 -2.40 -14.33
N CYS A 33 36.93 -2.50 -13.63
CA CYS A 33 38.03 -1.57 -13.79
C CYS A 33 38.70 -1.72 -15.16
N GLU A 34 38.86 -2.95 -15.65
CA GLU A 34 39.37 -3.25 -16.99
C GLU A 34 38.46 -2.65 -18.07
N ASP A 35 37.15 -2.92 -18.00
CA ASP A 35 36.15 -2.33 -18.91
C ASP A 35 36.20 -0.80 -18.92
N PHE A 36 36.35 -0.18 -17.75
CA PHE A 36 36.47 1.28 -17.62
C PHE A 36 37.76 1.80 -18.26
N LEU A 37 38.88 1.11 -18.07
CA LEU A 37 40.17 1.49 -18.64
C LEU A 37 40.20 1.29 -20.16
N GLU A 38 39.52 0.27 -20.70
CA GLU A 38 39.38 0.07 -22.15
C GLU A 38 38.58 1.20 -22.80
N GLN A 39 37.59 1.75 -22.09
CA GLN A 39 36.80 2.90 -22.55
C GLN A 39 37.56 4.23 -22.48
N LEU A 40 38.70 4.28 -21.77
CA LEU A 40 39.52 5.47 -21.62
C LEU A 40 40.46 5.68 -22.81
N THR A 41 40.03 6.51 -23.76
CA THR A 41 40.89 7.14 -24.78
C THR A 41 41.62 8.38 -24.25
N GLU A 42 42.69 8.83 -24.94
CA GLU A 42 43.36 10.12 -24.65
C GLU A 42 42.37 11.32 -24.61
N LYS A 43 41.32 11.29 -25.44
CA LYS A 43 40.27 12.33 -25.48
C LYS A 43 39.28 12.28 -24.31
N THR A 44 39.18 11.14 -23.63
CA THR A 44 38.31 10.94 -22.46
C THR A 44 39.07 11.06 -21.15
N LEU A 45 40.39 10.81 -21.13
CA LEU A 45 41.26 11.08 -19.97
C LEU A 45 41.21 12.56 -19.57
N SER A 46 41.24 13.48 -20.56
CA SER A 46 41.07 14.93 -20.33
C SER A 46 39.68 15.33 -19.84
N LYS A 47 38.72 14.40 -19.77
CA LYS A 47 37.36 14.63 -19.29
C LYS A 47 37.08 14.07 -17.89
N PHE A 48 38.08 13.51 -17.21
CA PHE A 48 38.02 13.06 -15.81
C PHE A 48 36.79 12.20 -15.45
N PRO A 49 36.48 11.12 -16.19
CA PRO A 49 35.30 10.31 -15.92
C PRO A 49 35.40 9.62 -14.53
N PRO A 50 34.31 9.56 -13.76
CA PRO A 50 34.30 8.93 -12.46
C PRO A 50 34.11 7.41 -12.61
N LEU A 51 34.89 6.63 -11.85
CA LEU A 51 34.68 5.20 -11.72
C LEU A 51 33.71 4.92 -10.57
N ARG A 52 32.52 4.40 -10.89
CA ARG A 52 31.47 4.11 -9.91
C ARG A 52 31.06 2.64 -9.98
N PHE A 53 31.57 1.84 -9.04
CA PHE A 53 31.20 0.43 -8.94
C PHE A 53 29.99 0.24 -8.02
N LEU A 54 28.97 -0.49 -8.48
CA LEU A 54 27.81 -0.87 -7.67
C LEU A 54 28.15 -2.13 -6.86
N LEU A 55 28.30 -1.99 -5.55
CA LEU A 55 28.53 -3.12 -4.65
C LEU A 55 27.25 -3.45 -3.88
N GLU A 56 26.70 -4.63 -4.14
CA GLU A 56 25.52 -5.15 -3.43
C GLU A 56 25.92 -6.18 -2.37
N ILE A 57 25.77 -5.82 -1.10
CA ILE A 57 26.17 -6.66 0.05
C ILE A 57 24.96 -7.36 0.65
N ASP A 58 25.12 -8.65 0.92
CA ASP A 58 24.21 -9.44 1.75
C ASP A 58 24.68 -9.34 3.21
N VAL A 59 23.93 -8.61 4.05
CA VAL A 59 24.36 -8.33 5.43
C VAL A 59 24.22 -9.58 6.31
N MET A 60 23.26 -10.45 6.01
CA MET A 60 23.10 -11.72 6.74
C MET A 60 24.29 -12.64 6.46
N ASP A 61 24.67 -12.79 5.19
CA ASP A 61 25.86 -13.54 4.81
C ASP A 61 27.15 -12.96 5.40
N LEU A 62 27.26 -11.62 5.43
CA LEU A 62 28.41 -10.94 6.05
C LEU A 62 28.50 -11.27 7.54
N LEU A 63 27.38 -11.22 8.27
CA LEU A 63 27.31 -11.59 9.69
C LEU A 63 27.64 -13.07 9.93
N ASP A 64 27.27 -13.95 9.02
CA ASP A 64 27.56 -15.39 9.11
C ASP A 64 29.05 -15.71 8.89
N VAL A 65 29.71 -14.99 7.96
CA VAL A 65 31.13 -15.20 7.62
C VAL A 65 32.09 -14.46 8.55
N SER A 66 31.84 -13.17 8.80
CA SER A 66 32.58 -12.35 9.77
C SER A 66 31.61 -11.48 10.58
N PRO A 67 31.20 -11.95 11.77
CA PRO A 67 30.31 -11.20 12.66
C PRO A 67 30.86 -9.82 13.02
N GLU A 68 32.18 -9.70 13.27
CA GLU A 68 32.80 -8.42 13.63
C GLU A 68 32.69 -7.39 12.49
N LEU A 69 32.92 -7.82 11.25
CA LEU A 69 32.78 -6.98 10.07
C LEU A 69 31.32 -6.61 9.79
N GLY A 70 30.39 -7.54 10.02
CA GLY A 70 28.94 -7.28 9.93
C GLY A 70 28.44 -6.30 10.97
N ASP A 71 28.86 -6.44 12.23
CA ASP A 71 28.56 -5.50 13.31
C ASP A 71 29.15 -4.11 13.04
N PHE A 72 30.39 -4.07 12.54
CA PHE A 72 31.04 -2.83 12.11
C PHE A 72 30.27 -2.16 10.96
N PHE A 73 29.80 -2.93 9.99
CA PHE A 73 28.98 -2.44 8.90
C PHE A 73 27.69 -1.78 9.39
N ILE A 74 26.97 -2.43 10.31
CA ILE A 74 25.72 -1.92 10.88
C ILE A 74 25.97 -0.65 11.71
N ALA A 75 27.05 -0.62 12.49
CA ALA A 75 27.38 0.51 13.36
C ALA A 75 27.94 1.72 12.59
N GLU A 76 28.81 1.50 11.61
CA GLU A 76 29.59 2.54 10.91
C GLU A 76 29.63 2.36 9.38
N PRO A 77 28.47 2.34 8.69
CA PRO A 77 28.38 2.03 7.25
C PRO A 77 29.17 3.01 6.36
N ASN A 78 29.34 4.26 6.80
CA ASN A 78 30.14 5.25 6.08
C ASN A 78 31.65 4.96 6.13
N LYS A 79 32.16 4.37 7.23
CA LYS A 79 33.57 3.98 7.31
C LYS A 79 33.81 2.72 6.50
N PHE A 80 32.90 1.75 6.59
CA PHE A 80 32.89 0.57 5.73
C PHE A 80 32.93 0.96 4.24
N LYS A 81 32.08 1.90 3.82
CA LYS A 81 32.08 2.42 2.44
C LYS A 81 33.44 3.00 2.02
N ARG A 82 34.15 3.70 2.91
CA ARG A 82 35.49 4.22 2.60
C ARG A 82 36.49 3.10 2.38
N MET A 83 36.45 2.05 3.20
CA MET A 83 37.29 0.87 3.01
C MET A 83 37.01 0.21 1.64
N CYS A 84 35.75 0.12 1.21
CA CYS A 84 35.43 -0.36 -0.14
C CYS A 84 35.97 0.56 -1.24
N ASN A 85 35.96 1.89 -1.06
CA ASN A 85 36.57 2.81 -2.01
C ASN A 85 38.09 2.60 -2.10
N ASP A 86 38.76 2.38 -0.96
CA ASP A 86 40.19 2.13 -0.90
C ASP A 86 40.56 0.83 -1.63
N ILE A 87 39.75 -0.22 -1.47
CA ILE A 87 39.89 -1.50 -2.17
C ILE A 87 39.68 -1.32 -3.67
N LEU A 88 38.61 -0.63 -4.09
CA LEU A 88 38.35 -0.37 -5.51
C LEU A 88 39.47 0.45 -6.15
N PHE A 89 39.98 1.48 -5.46
CA PHE A 89 41.12 2.27 -5.94
C PHE A 89 42.38 1.40 -6.07
N ALA A 90 42.64 0.51 -5.11
CA ALA A 90 43.73 -0.45 -5.20
C ALA A 90 43.56 -1.43 -6.39
N CYS A 91 42.34 -1.88 -6.69
CA CYS A 91 42.05 -2.69 -7.87
C CYS A 91 42.42 -1.96 -9.17
N VAL A 92 42.04 -0.69 -9.32
CA VAL A 92 42.42 0.14 -10.49
C VAL A 92 43.93 0.26 -10.61
N GLN A 93 44.63 0.51 -9.50
CA GLN A 93 46.08 0.66 -9.48
C GLN A 93 46.81 -0.65 -9.81
N ALA A 94 46.20 -1.80 -9.54
CA ALA A 94 46.78 -3.11 -9.85
C ALA A 94 46.70 -3.46 -11.35
N THR A 95 45.77 -2.91 -12.13
CA THR A 95 45.50 -3.31 -13.53
C THR A 95 46.51 -2.75 -14.54
N ASP A 96 47.17 -3.64 -15.30
CA ASP A 96 48.22 -3.58 -16.37
C ASP A 96 48.59 -2.32 -17.21
N ILE A 97 48.15 -1.08 -16.94
CA ILE A 97 48.05 -0.05 -18.01
C ILE A 97 48.81 1.25 -17.69
N GLU A 98 49.50 1.83 -18.69
CA GLU A 98 50.22 3.12 -18.61
C GLU A 98 49.32 4.31 -18.19
N THR A 99 48.00 4.18 -18.32
CA THR A 99 47.00 5.19 -17.91
C THR A 99 46.75 5.26 -16.39
N ARG A 100 47.32 4.34 -15.59
CA ARG A 100 47.20 4.28 -14.11
C ARG A 100 47.52 5.58 -13.38
N ASN A 101 48.54 6.30 -13.84
CA ASN A 101 49.05 7.50 -13.15
C ASN A 101 48.10 8.70 -13.23
N ASN A 102 47.08 8.63 -14.10
CA ASN A 102 46.16 9.73 -14.35
C ASN A 102 44.85 9.62 -13.57
N ILE A 103 44.63 8.52 -12.83
CA ILE A 103 43.40 8.31 -12.06
C ILE A 103 43.64 8.67 -10.59
N GLU A 104 42.94 9.70 -10.13
CA GLU A 104 42.97 10.13 -8.73
C GLU A 104 41.97 9.36 -7.87
N TYR A 105 42.28 9.20 -6.58
CA TYR A 105 41.36 8.59 -5.61
C TYR A 105 39.98 9.26 -5.60
N ALA A 106 39.93 10.58 -5.82
CA ALA A 106 38.68 11.35 -5.88
C ALA A 106 37.78 10.98 -7.07
N GLN A 107 38.27 10.22 -8.07
CA GLN A 107 37.48 9.74 -9.20
C GLN A 107 36.81 8.40 -8.90
N VAL A 108 37.24 7.69 -7.87
CA VAL A 108 36.79 6.34 -7.55
C VAL A 108 35.81 6.36 -6.39
N ALA A 109 34.64 5.74 -6.58
CA ALA A 109 33.70 5.58 -5.47
C ALA A 109 32.76 4.40 -5.65
N VAL A 110 32.63 3.60 -4.60
CA VAL A 110 31.67 2.51 -4.52
C VAL A 110 30.28 3.05 -4.20
N ILE A 111 29.27 2.56 -4.92
CA ILE A 111 27.86 2.73 -4.60
C ILE A 111 27.43 1.49 -3.83
N LEU A 112 27.31 1.63 -2.52
CA LEU A 112 26.89 0.55 -1.65
C LEU A 112 25.36 0.36 -1.70
N ARG A 113 24.93 -0.90 -1.88
CA ARG A 113 23.54 -1.37 -1.77
C ARG A 113 23.44 -2.62 -0.91
N LEU A 114 22.26 -2.88 -0.37
CA LEU A 114 21.99 -4.05 0.47
C LEU A 114 20.99 -4.99 -0.21
N LYS A 115 21.25 -6.29 -0.12
CA LYS A 115 20.36 -7.36 -0.60
C LYS A 115 19.50 -7.97 0.50
N SER A 116 20.08 -8.13 1.68
CA SER A 116 19.40 -8.70 2.85
C SER A 116 19.89 -7.96 4.08
N VAL A 117 19.00 -7.72 5.04
CA VAL A 117 19.32 -7.02 6.30
C VAL A 117 18.51 -7.65 7.44
N PRO A 118 19.08 -7.84 8.64
CA PRO A 118 18.31 -8.26 9.79
C PRO A 118 17.25 -7.21 10.17
N ILE A 119 16.02 -7.69 10.41
CA ILE A 119 14.81 -6.87 10.60
C ILE A 119 14.89 -5.93 11.83
N ASP A 120 15.71 -6.28 12.83
CA ASP A 120 15.84 -5.54 14.11
C ASP A 120 16.97 -4.49 14.14
N SER A 121 17.23 -3.81 13.03
CA SER A 121 18.23 -2.74 12.97
C SER A 121 17.73 -1.45 13.65
N ASN A 122 18.05 -1.33 14.94
CA ASN A 122 18.04 -0.14 15.82
C ASN A 122 17.28 1.11 15.31
N SER A 123 16.00 1.24 15.67
CA SER A 123 15.19 2.41 15.33
C SER A 123 15.53 3.70 16.12
N ARG A 124 16.46 3.63 17.08
CA ARG A 124 16.68 4.68 18.10
C ARG A 124 18.03 5.40 18.03
N TYR A 125 19.01 4.91 17.26
CA TYR A 125 20.34 5.50 17.21
C TYR A 125 20.56 6.31 15.93
N HIS A 126 20.92 7.59 16.07
CA HIS A 126 21.35 8.45 14.96
C HIS A 126 22.76 8.13 14.42
N LYS A 127 23.34 6.99 14.83
CA LYS A 127 24.65 6.50 14.37
C LYS A 127 24.46 5.06 13.91
N GLY A 128 24.67 4.82 12.61
CA GLY A 128 24.59 3.50 12.01
C GLY A 128 23.48 3.36 10.97
N LEU A 129 23.23 2.10 10.60
CA LEU A 129 22.15 1.69 9.72
C LEU A 129 20.81 1.74 10.45
N VAL A 130 19.83 2.42 9.84
CA VAL A 130 18.48 2.59 10.37
C VAL A 130 17.48 2.00 9.40
N THR A 131 16.53 1.24 9.94
CA THR A 131 15.42 0.68 9.17
C THR A 131 14.16 1.51 9.36
N ILE A 132 13.56 1.94 8.26
CA ILE A 132 12.37 2.79 8.20
C ILE A 132 11.27 2.04 7.45
N ASP A 133 10.14 1.86 8.12
CA ASP A 133 8.92 1.31 7.53
C ASP A 133 7.98 2.45 7.12
N GLY A 134 7.75 2.61 5.81
CA GLY A 134 7.02 3.74 5.26
C GLY A 134 6.16 3.41 4.05
N LEU A 135 4.98 4.03 3.98
CA LEU A 135 4.08 4.00 2.82
C LEU A 135 4.39 5.15 1.87
N LEU A 136 4.68 4.86 0.59
CA LEU A 136 4.97 5.89 -0.41
C LEU A 136 3.69 6.63 -0.84
N LEU A 137 3.64 7.95 -0.59
CA LEU A 137 2.49 8.81 -0.89
C LEU A 137 2.65 9.60 -2.18
N SER A 138 3.83 10.16 -2.43
CA SER A 138 4.10 11.01 -3.60
C SER A 138 5.57 10.95 -4.01
N VAL A 139 5.81 11.20 -5.28
CA VAL A 139 7.15 11.28 -5.89
C VAL A 139 7.22 12.54 -6.74
N SER A 140 8.26 13.36 -6.53
CA SER A 140 8.52 14.56 -7.32
C SER A 140 8.93 14.21 -8.76
N LYS A 141 8.98 15.23 -9.62
CA LYS A 141 9.68 15.09 -10.90
C LYS A 141 11.17 14.77 -10.66
N PRO A 142 11.82 14.03 -11.56
CA PRO A 142 13.27 13.84 -11.52
C PRO A 142 14.00 15.18 -11.55
N GLU A 143 14.91 15.35 -10.59
CA GLU A 143 15.85 16.46 -10.52
C GLU A 143 17.25 15.93 -10.77
N THR A 144 18.09 16.72 -11.43
CA THR A 144 19.50 16.38 -11.60
C THR A 144 20.27 16.73 -10.33
N TYR A 145 21.18 15.85 -9.93
CA TYR A 145 22.10 16.11 -8.82
C TYR A 145 23.54 15.84 -9.26
N VAL A 146 24.49 16.51 -8.63
CA VAL A 146 25.90 16.42 -9.01
C VAL A 146 26.51 15.13 -8.44
N LEU A 147 27.02 14.26 -9.32
CA LEU A 147 27.83 13.11 -8.94
C LEU A 147 29.28 13.52 -8.69
N HIS A 148 29.82 14.34 -9.59
CA HIS A 148 31.08 15.03 -9.39
C HIS A 148 31.14 16.34 -10.19
N SER A 149 31.97 17.25 -9.72
CA SER A 149 32.33 18.53 -10.36
C SER A 149 33.84 18.62 -10.43
N VAL A 150 34.35 19.12 -11.55
CA VAL A 150 35.78 19.36 -11.79
C VAL A 150 36.04 20.86 -11.69
N TRP A 151 37.07 21.23 -10.93
CA TRP A 151 37.45 22.61 -10.69
C TRP A 151 38.88 22.84 -11.14
N SER A 152 39.11 23.80 -12.04
CA SER A 152 40.44 24.08 -12.58
C SER A 152 40.92 25.49 -12.24
N CYS A 153 42.24 25.67 -12.26
CA CYS A 153 42.86 26.95 -11.95
C CYS A 153 42.75 27.91 -13.14
N PRO A 154 42.30 29.17 -12.96
CA PRO A 154 42.26 30.15 -14.05
C PRO A 154 43.65 30.47 -14.61
N GLU A 155 44.69 30.31 -13.80
CA GLU A 155 46.09 30.53 -14.18
C GLU A 155 46.73 29.26 -14.78
N GLU A 156 45.93 28.25 -15.15
CA GLU A 156 46.38 27.00 -15.77
C GLU A 156 47.55 26.33 -15.03
N CYS A 157 47.52 26.39 -13.70
CA CYS A 157 48.54 25.75 -12.87
C CYS A 157 48.46 24.23 -13.01
N ASP A 158 49.49 23.61 -13.58
CA ASP A 158 49.58 22.15 -13.77
C ASP A 158 49.23 21.37 -12.50
N GLY A 159 48.39 20.35 -12.66
CA GLY A 159 48.00 19.42 -11.59
C GLY A 159 47.17 20.03 -10.45
N ASN A 160 46.56 21.21 -10.62
CA ASN A 160 45.66 21.81 -9.61
C ASN A 160 44.18 21.65 -9.93
N GLU A 161 43.82 20.60 -10.67
CA GLU A 161 42.43 20.25 -10.88
C GLU A 161 41.90 19.52 -9.65
N VAL A 162 40.72 19.93 -9.18
CA VAL A 162 40.12 19.38 -7.97
C VAL A 162 38.79 18.76 -8.33
N ILE A 163 38.66 17.46 -8.05
CA ILE A 163 37.44 16.71 -8.28
C ILE A 163 36.67 16.60 -6.95
N LEU A 164 35.43 17.09 -6.95
CA LEU A 164 34.55 17.08 -5.78
C LEU A 164 33.26 16.35 -6.10
N HIS A 165 32.75 15.54 -5.15
CA HIS A 165 31.45 14.86 -5.27
C HIS A 165 30.25 15.73 -4.86
N TYR A 166 30.43 17.05 -4.85
CA TYR A 166 29.42 18.04 -4.49
C TYR A 166 29.85 19.40 -5.03
N ILE A 167 28.90 20.32 -5.17
CA ILE A 167 29.22 21.72 -5.46
C ILE A 167 29.48 22.43 -4.12
N PRO A 168 30.72 22.88 -3.83
CA PRO A 168 31.01 23.63 -2.63
C PRO A 168 30.34 25.00 -2.66
N LYS A 169 29.98 25.53 -1.48
CA LYS A 169 29.40 26.88 -1.35
C LYS A 169 30.35 27.99 -1.77
N HIS A 170 31.65 27.73 -1.63
CA HIS A 170 32.71 28.65 -2.03
C HIS A 170 33.67 27.87 -2.93
N PRO A 171 34.17 28.48 -4.02
CA PRO A 171 35.12 27.84 -4.89
C PRO A 171 36.36 27.40 -4.10
N PRO A 172 36.88 26.18 -4.35
CA PRO A 172 38.15 25.76 -3.78
C PRO A 172 39.29 26.68 -4.26
N LYS A 173 40.39 26.70 -3.53
CA LYS A 173 41.56 27.53 -3.86
C LYS A 173 42.68 26.67 -4.41
N CYS A 174 43.32 27.16 -5.46
CA CYS A 174 44.53 26.56 -6.02
C CYS A 174 45.61 26.43 -4.95
N HIS A 175 46.27 25.28 -4.89
CA HIS A 175 47.30 25.03 -3.88
C HIS A 175 48.58 25.82 -4.18
N LEU A 176 48.87 26.10 -5.46
CA LEU A 176 50.02 26.86 -5.93
C LEU A 176 49.80 28.38 -5.87
N CYS A 177 48.89 28.92 -6.69
CA CYS A 177 48.72 30.39 -6.83
C CYS A 177 47.71 31.00 -5.84
N LYS A 178 47.01 30.19 -5.04
CA LYS A 178 45.94 30.60 -4.11
C LYS A 178 44.73 31.29 -4.75
N SER A 179 44.67 31.38 -6.07
CA SER A 179 43.50 31.85 -6.82
C SER A 179 42.29 30.94 -6.60
N ASN A 180 41.09 31.51 -6.73
CA ASN A 180 39.85 30.72 -6.68
C ASN A 180 39.75 29.88 -7.96
N LEU A 181 39.55 28.58 -7.79
CA LEU A 181 39.29 27.65 -8.89
C LEU A 181 37.92 27.94 -9.49
N PHE A 182 37.77 27.76 -10.80
CA PHE A 182 36.49 27.86 -11.49
C PHE A 182 35.99 26.47 -11.86
N GLU A 183 34.67 26.29 -11.90
CA GLU A 183 34.08 25.00 -12.21
C GLU A 183 34.02 24.77 -13.73
N ASN A 184 34.53 23.63 -14.17
CA ASN A 184 34.35 23.13 -15.53
C ASN A 184 32.98 22.47 -15.67
N SER A 185 31.96 23.27 -15.95
CA SER A 185 30.58 22.79 -16.11
C SER A 185 30.43 21.73 -17.20
N GLY A 186 31.25 21.76 -18.25
CA GLY A 186 31.26 20.76 -19.33
C GLY A 186 31.83 19.39 -18.91
N LEU A 187 32.55 19.32 -17.80
CA LEU A 187 33.10 18.08 -17.23
C LEU A 187 32.30 17.58 -16.02
N ARG A 188 31.27 18.33 -15.60
CA ARG A 188 30.38 17.91 -14.52
C ARG A 188 29.56 16.71 -14.99
N GLN A 189 29.53 15.65 -14.19
CA GLN A 189 28.51 14.62 -14.34
C GLN A 189 27.43 14.71 -13.28
N CYS A 190 26.21 14.47 -13.72
CA CYS A 190 25.02 14.50 -12.92
C CYS A 190 24.34 13.12 -12.94
N GLY A 191 23.74 12.76 -11.81
CA GLY A 191 22.79 11.66 -11.69
C GLY A 191 21.37 12.18 -11.57
N GLU A 192 20.42 11.28 -11.36
CA GLU A 192 19.02 11.61 -11.15
C GLU A 192 18.60 11.35 -9.70
N GLN A 193 17.84 12.29 -9.14
CA GLN A 193 17.22 12.13 -7.82
C GLN A 193 15.74 12.50 -7.88
N VAL A 194 14.95 11.85 -7.03
CA VAL A 194 13.55 12.25 -6.77
C VAL A 194 13.36 12.46 -5.28
N THR A 195 12.48 13.40 -4.93
CA THR A 195 11.99 13.56 -3.56
C THR A 195 10.74 12.72 -3.40
N ALA A 196 10.82 11.69 -2.55
CA ALA A 196 9.73 10.78 -2.23
C ALA A 196 9.19 11.06 -0.83
N THR A 197 7.87 11.17 -0.70
CA THR A 197 7.19 11.42 0.58
C THR A 197 6.60 10.14 1.12
N PHE A 198 7.02 9.74 2.32
CA PHE A 198 6.58 8.52 2.99
C PHE A 198 5.76 8.84 4.25
N LYS A 199 4.67 8.11 4.47
CA LYS A 199 4.01 8.03 5.79
C LYS A 199 4.71 6.95 6.61
N ILE A 200 5.52 7.36 7.58
CA ILE A 200 6.26 6.44 8.45
C ILE A 200 5.36 5.92 9.56
N ARG A 201 5.47 4.63 9.89
CA ARG A 201 4.73 4.02 10.99
C ARG A 201 5.03 4.76 12.31
N ASN A 202 3.98 5.02 13.10
CA ASN A 202 4.04 5.72 14.39
C ASN A 202 4.49 7.21 14.33
N GLN A 203 4.55 7.82 13.14
CA GLN A 203 4.76 9.25 13.00
C GLN A 203 3.50 9.93 12.46
N LEU A 204 3.15 11.08 13.04
CA LEU A 204 1.97 11.86 12.63
C LEU A 204 2.18 12.52 11.26
N LEU A 205 3.40 13.01 11.01
CA LEU A 205 3.72 13.76 9.80
C LEU A 205 4.47 12.86 8.79
N PRO A 206 4.17 13.01 7.48
CA PRO A 206 4.97 12.38 6.44
C PRO A 206 6.42 12.89 6.45
N LYS A 207 7.36 12.02 6.09
CA LYS A 207 8.78 12.35 5.94
C LYS A 207 9.18 12.31 4.48
N THR A 208 9.95 13.30 4.05
CA THR A 208 10.53 13.36 2.71
C THR A 208 11.93 12.75 2.71
N LEU A 209 12.20 11.91 1.72
CA LEU A 209 13.47 11.24 1.51
C LEU A 209 13.92 11.45 0.06
N LYS A 210 15.24 11.61 -0.15
CA LYS A 210 15.82 11.70 -1.48
C LYS A 210 16.22 10.31 -1.96
N ILE A 211 15.65 9.88 -3.09
CA ILE A 211 15.93 8.60 -3.74
C ILE A 211 16.78 8.88 -4.98
N THR A 212 17.84 8.12 -5.21
CA THR A 212 18.77 8.37 -6.33
C THR A 212 18.88 7.19 -7.28
N ASP A 213 19.08 7.51 -8.56
CA ASP A 213 19.48 6.61 -9.65
C ASP A 213 18.69 5.29 -9.70
N ASN A 214 19.38 4.15 -9.48
CA ASN A 214 18.83 2.80 -9.61
C ASN A 214 17.68 2.48 -8.63
N LEU A 215 17.48 3.28 -7.58
CA LEU A 215 16.38 3.10 -6.65
C LEU A 215 15.08 3.78 -7.13
N ILE A 216 15.16 4.70 -8.09
CA ILE A 216 13.99 5.44 -8.61
C ILE A 216 13.01 4.48 -9.30
N SER A 217 13.52 3.52 -10.07
CA SER A 217 12.70 2.53 -10.79
C SER A 217 11.93 1.57 -9.86
N LYS A 218 12.32 1.48 -8.59
CA LYS A 218 11.64 0.62 -7.59
C LYS A 218 10.42 1.30 -6.96
N LEU A 219 10.20 2.60 -7.20
CA LEU A 219 9.16 3.38 -6.54
C LEU A 219 7.78 3.16 -7.20
N ASN A 220 6.83 2.69 -6.39
CA ASN A 220 5.44 2.47 -6.74
C ASN A 220 4.55 3.16 -5.71
N LEU A 221 3.74 4.11 -6.16
CA LEU A 221 2.83 4.85 -5.28
C LEU A 221 1.84 3.91 -4.59
N GLY A 222 1.61 4.12 -3.29
CA GLY A 222 0.70 3.30 -2.49
C GLY A 222 1.31 1.98 -2.00
N THR A 223 2.59 1.73 -2.30
CA THR A 223 3.33 0.57 -1.80
C THR A 223 4.06 0.90 -0.50
N ARG A 224 4.13 -0.09 0.39
CA ARG A 224 4.84 0.00 1.66
C ARG A 224 6.25 -0.54 1.49
N TYR A 225 7.22 0.17 2.03
CA TYR A 225 8.63 -0.11 1.87
C TYR A 225 9.30 -0.28 3.23
N ILE A 226 10.22 -1.25 3.28
CA ILE A 226 11.30 -1.24 4.25
C ILE A 226 12.48 -0.52 3.61
N ILE A 227 12.91 0.57 4.23
CA ILE A 227 13.95 1.46 3.73
C ILE A 227 15.12 1.39 4.69
N HIS A 228 16.28 0.95 4.20
CA HIS A 228 17.51 0.93 4.97
C HIS A 228 18.33 2.18 4.63
N ALA A 229 18.56 3.01 5.64
CA ALA A 229 19.16 4.32 5.47
C ALA A 229 20.23 4.60 6.52
N VAL A 230 21.21 5.41 6.13
CA VAL A 230 22.22 5.98 7.03
C VAL A 230 21.85 7.42 7.29
N VAL A 231 21.53 7.72 8.55
CA VAL A 231 21.17 9.07 8.97
C VAL A 231 22.40 9.76 9.54
N THR A 232 22.92 10.74 8.80
CA THR A 232 23.89 11.72 9.32
C THR A 232 23.14 13.02 9.64
N LYS A 233 23.71 13.90 10.48
CA LYS A 233 23.05 15.08 11.07
C LYS A 233 22.06 15.85 10.16
N LYS A 234 22.33 15.95 8.85
CA LYS A 234 21.43 16.59 7.87
C LYS A 234 21.13 15.76 6.62
N ILE A 235 21.79 14.61 6.43
CA ILE A 235 21.72 13.84 5.18
C ILE A 235 21.29 12.42 5.51
N THR A 236 20.20 11.99 4.88
CA THR A 236 19.75 10.59 4.90
C THR A 236 20.14 9.97 3.57
N THR A 237 21.09 9.04 3.60
CA THR A 237 21.50 8.27 2.41
C THR A 237 20.81 6.92 2.46
N ILE A 238 20.12 6.55 1.37
CA ILE A 238 19.41 5.27 1.29
C ILE A 238 20.34 4.23 0.66
N LEU A 239 20.47 3.09 1.32
CA LEU A 239 21.29 1.97 0.86
C LEU A 239 20.43 0.91 0.18
N SER A 240 19.22 0.65 0.67
CA SER A 240 18.28 -0.24 -0.01
C SER A 240 16.84 0.11 0.32
N MET A 241 15.95 -0.39 -0.53
CA MET A 241 14.52 -0.19 -0.44
C MET A 241 13.83 -1.43 -0.98
N GLU A 242 13.00 -2.04 -0.15
CA GLU A 242 12.32 -3.30 -0.44
C GLU A 242 10.82 -3.17 -0.26
N ASN A 243 10.06 -3.70 -1.21
CA ASN A 243 8.60 -3.72 -1.16
C ASN A 243 8.13 -4.73 -0.12
N ILE A 244 7.24 -4.32 0.78
CA ILE A 244 6.53 -5.26 1.65
C ILE A 244 5.40 -5.90 0.86
N ILE A 245 5.52 -7.20 0.63
CA ILE A 245 4.50 -8.02 -0.03
C ILE A 245 3.63 -8.66 1.05
N THR A 246 2.32 -8.55 0.89
CA THR A 246 1.37 -9.25 1.78
C THR A 246 1.20 -10.67 1.25
N LEU A 247 1.49 -11.67 2.09
CA LEU A 247 1.32 -13.07 1.74
C LEU A 247 -0.02 -13.58 2.25
N ALA A 248 -0.59 -14.55 1.53
CA ALA A 248 -1.77 -15.27 1.99
C ALA A 248 -1.49 -15.94 3.34
N ALA A 249 -2.43 -15.86 4.26
CA ALA A 249 -2.41 -16.72 5.44
C ALA A 249 -2.39 -18.19 4.99
N PRO A 250 -1.52 -19.05 5.57
CA PRO A 250 -1.57 -20.48 5.30
C PRO A 250 -2.96 -21.03 5.62
N ILE A 251 -3.46 -21.98 4.81
CA ILE A 251 -4.76 -22.64 5.07
C ILE A 251 -4.77 -23.35 6.45
N THR A 252 -3.59 -23.67 6.97
CA THR A 252 -3.40 -24.26 8.31
C THR A 252 -3.52 -23.25 9.45
N ASN A 253 -3.68 -21.94 9.18
CA ASN A 253 -3.90 -20.97 10.25
C ASN A 253 -5.21 -21.29 10.97
N PRO A 254 -5.20 -21.30 12.32
CA PRO A 254 -6.38 -21.63 13.09
C PRO A 254 -7.44 -20.54 12.91
N ILE A 255 -8.68 -20.95 12.62
CA ILE A 255 -9.84 -20.07 12.65
C ILE A 255 -10.11 -19.69 14.11
N PRO A 256 -10.40 -18.42 14.43
CA PRO A 256 -10.80 -18.03 15.78
C PRO A 256 -12.02 -18.82 16.26
N LYS A 257 -11.96 -19.38 17.47
CA LYS A 257 -12.99 -20.28 18.03
C LYS A 257 -14.38 -19.64 18.01
N ASP A 258 -14.48 -18.37 18.40
CA ASP A 258 -15.74 -17.64 18.46
C ASP A 258 -16.41 -17.55 17.06
N VAL A 259 -15.60 -17.46 16.00
CA VAL A 259 -16.09 -17.44 14.60
C VAL A 259 -16.48 -18.85 14.13
N GLU A 260 -15.71 -19.87 14.51
CA GLU A 260 -16.03 -21.27 14.21
C GLU A 260 -17.35 -21.71 14.88
N ASP A 261 -17.52 -21.35 16.15
CA ASP A 261 -18.74 -21.62 16.91
C ASP A 261 -19.95 -20.87 16.32
N LEU A 262 -19.74 -19.63 15.86
CA LEU A 262 -20.75 -18.87 15.14
C LEU A 262 -21.16 -19.56 13.83
N PHE A 263 -20.19 -20.06 13.06
CA PHE A 263 -20.47 -20.77 11.80
C PHE A 263 -21.31 -22.04 12.05
N LYS A 264 -20.97 -22.82 13.09
CA LYS A 264 -21.74 -23.99 13.53
C LYS A 264 -23.15 -23.60 14.00
N ALA A 265 -23.30 -22.55 14.80
CA ALA A 265 -24.60 -22.04 15.24
C ALA A 265 -25.49 -21.57 14.08
N CYS A 266 -24.86 -21.11 12.99
CA CYS A 266 -25.54 -20.76 11.75
C CYS A 266 -25.97 -21.97 10.91
N LYS A 267 -25.70 -23.21 11.34
CA LYS A 267 -25.94 -24.44 10.57
C LYS A 267 -25.26 -24.39 9.20
N GLU A 268 -24.09 -23.76 9.13
CA GLU A 268 -23.27 -23.66 7.91
C GLU A 268 -24.00 -22.97 6.72
N THR A 269 -25.08 -22.23 7.00
CA THR A 269 -25.83 -21.51 5.96
C THR A 269 -25.08 -20.20 5.60
N PRO A 270 -24.64 -20.01 4.33
CA PRO A 270 -23.72 -18.94 3.95
C PRO A 270 -24.16 -17.52 4.34
N TRP A 271 -25.31 -17.07 3.84
CA TRP A 271 -25.81 -15.72 4.07
C TRP A 271 -26.16 -15.47 5.54
N LYS A 272 -26.56 -16.51 6.28
CA LYS A 272 -26.87 -16.42 7.71
C LYS A 272 -25.61 -16.19 8.53
N PHE A 273 -24.53 -16.90 8.19
CA PHE A 273 -23.22 -16.67 8.80
C PHE A 273 -22.72 -15.24 8.54
N ILE A 274 -22.78 -14.77 7.29
CA ILE A 274 -22.36 -13.41 6.92
C ILE A 274 -23.19 -12.35 7.65
N TYR A 275 -24.51 -12.55 7.74
CA TYR A 275 -25.40 -11.65 8.49
C TYR A 275 -24.98 -11.55 9.96
N CYS A 276 -24.78 -12.68 10.63
CA CYS A 276 -24.36 -12.68 12.04
C CYS A 276 -22.96 -12.07 12.22
N LEU A 277 -22.01 -12.39 11.33
CA LEU A 277 -20.65 -11.85 11.39
C LEU A 277 -20.64 -10.32 11.22
N ALA A 278 -21.48 -9.79 10.31
CA ALA A 278 -21.61 -8.36 10.08
C ALA A 278 -22.26 -7.62 11.27
N SER A 279 -23.13 -8.28 12.04
CA SER A 279 -23.83 -7.65 13.18
C SER A 279 -22.87 -7.13 14.25
N SER A 280 -21.66 -7.72 14.36
CA SER A 280 -20.59 -7.31 15.26
C SER A 280 -19.95 -5.96 14.90
N ILE A 281 -20.20 -5.43 13.71
CA ILE A 281 -19.67 -4.12 13.27
C ILE A 281 -20.56 -3.00 13.83
N GLY A 282 -19.95 -1.99 14.46
CA GLY A 282 -20.68 -0.81 14.92
C GLY A 282 -21.58 -1.05 16.14
N VAL A 283 -21.35 -2.10 16.92
CA VAL A 283 -22.12 -2.43 18.15
C VAL A 283 -22.09 -1.30 19.18
N ASN A 284 -21.04 -0.50 19.16
CA ASN A 284 -20.89 0.68 20.01
C ASN A 284 -21.56 1.95 19.47
N VAL A 285 -22.07 1.91 18.23
CA VAL A 285 -22.70 3.04 17.55
C VAL A 285 -24.22 2.86 17.50
N CYS A 286 -24.70 1.65 17.22
CA CYS A 286 -26.13 1.35 17.08
C CYS A 286 -26.47 -0.07 17.57
N PRO A 287 -27.76 -0.38 17.79
CA PRO A 287 -28.19 -1.76 18.10
C PRO A 287 -27.71 -2.78 17.06
N LEU A 288 -27.54 -4.03 17.51
CA LEU A 288 -27.01 -5.13 16.69
C LEU A 288 -27.73 -5.29 15.35
N HIS A 289 -29.06 -5.19 15.35
CA HIS A 289 -29.93 -5.43 14.21
C HIS A 289 -30.17 -4.22 13.31
N CYS A 290 -29.72 -3.02 13.70
CA CYS A 290 -29.88 -1.82 12.88
C CYS A 290 -28.82 -1.76 11.78
N PHE A 291 -29.18 -1.17 10.63
CA PHE A 291 -28.27 -0.94 9.50
C PHE A 291 -27.57 -2.19 8.95
N MET A 292 -28.22 -3.36 9.03
CA MET A 292 -27.60 -4.63 8.64
C MET A 292 -27.17 -4.66 7.17
N HIS A 293 -27.94 -4.02 6.29
CA HIS A 293 -27.56 -3.90 4.88
C HIS A 293 -26.22 -3.16 4.68
N LEU A 294 -26.01 -2.07 5.43
CA LEU A 294 -24.73 -1.35 5.46
C LEU A 294 -23.62 -2.23 6.04
N LYS A 295 -23.83 -2.81 7.23
CA LYS A 295 -22.82 -3.63 7.92
C LYS A 295 -22.33 -4.81 7.07
N ILE A 296 -23.25 -5.49 6.37
CA ILE A 296 -22.91 -6.60 5.46
C ILE A 296 -22.03 -6.11 4.30
N ASN A 297 -22.40 -5.00 3.66
CA ASN A 297 -21.62 -4.46 2.54
C ASN A 297 -20.23 -3.96 2.98
N LEU A 298 -20.11 -3.41 4.18
CA LEU A 298 -18.81 -3.03 4.76
C LEU A 298 -17.93 -4.26 5.01
N LEU A 299 -18.48 -5.34 5.57
CA LEU A 299 -17.77 -6.61 5.76
C LEU A 299 -17.28 -7.22 4.44
N LEU A 300 -18.15 -7.26 3.42
CA LEU A 300 -17.81 -7.73 2.09
C LEU A 300 -16.72 -6.85 1.45
N SER A 301 -16.82 -5.53 1.60
CA SER A 301 -15.81 -4.60 1.09
C SER A 301 -14.46 -4.79 1.77
N LEU A 302 -14.40 -4.89 3.10
CA LEU A 302 -13.18 -5.18 3.85
C LEU A 302 -12.49 -6.46 3.36
N THR A 303 -13.28 -7.52 3.18
CA THR A 303 -12.78 -8.82 2.71
C THR A 303 -12.28 -8.73 1.26
N SER A 304 -12.97 -7.98 0.40
CA SER A 304 -12.56 -7.79 -1.00
C SER A 304 -11.23 -7.04 -1.14
N VAL A 305 -10.96 -6.05 -0.29
CA VAL A 305 -9.70 -5.29 -0.30
C VAL A 305 -8.54 -6.19 0.10
N LYS A 306 -8.73 -7.01 1.13
CA LYS A 306 -7.72 -7.98 1.58
C LYS A 306 -7.46 -9.05 0.51
N ALA A 307 -8.51 -9.57 -0.11
CA ALA A 307 -8.38 -10.50 -1.24
C ALA A 307 -7.69 -9.84 -2.45
N ASN A 308 -7.93 -8.56 -2.73
CA ASN A 308 -7.21 -7.83 -3.78
C ASN A 308 -5.71 -7.75 -3.52
N ALA A 309 -5.31 -7.47 -2.27
CA ALA A 309 -3.90 -7.38 -1.89
C ALA A 309 -3.15 -8.71 -2.04
N VAL A 310 -3.84 -9.84 -1.91
CA VAL A 310 -3.24 -11.19 -1.93
C VAL A 310 -3.37 -11.88 -3.30
N SER A 311 -4.57 -11.91 -3.87
CA SER A 311 -4.89 -12.67 -5.09
C SER A 311 -5.27 -11.78 -6.29
N GLY A 312 -5.23 -10.45 -6.15
CA GLY A 312 -5.65 -9.53 -7.20
C GLY A 312 -7.15 -9.52 -7.48
N ALA A 313 -7.98 -10.04 -6.57
CA ALA A 313 -9.44 -10.02 -6.69
C ALA A 313 -10.00 -8.60 -6.85
N SER A 314 -11.18 -8.46 -7.45
CA SER A 314 -11.85 -7.17 -7.62
C SER A 314 -12.21 -6.53 -6.27
N ILE A 315 -12.06 -5.21 -6.17
CA ILE A 315 -12.41 -4.44 -4.96
C ILE A 315 -13.88 -4.05 -5.03
N LEU A 316 -14.61 -4.26 -3.93
CA LEU A 316 -15.99 -3.80 -3.78
C LEU A 316 -16.00 -2.39 -3.15
N HIS A 317 -16.51 -1.41 -3.88
CA HIS A 317 -16.78 -0.07 -3.37
C HIS A 317 -18.18 0.01 -2.75
N VAL A 318 -18.39 0.96 -1.85
CA VAL A 318 -19.66 1.09 -1.11
C VAL A 318 -20.17 2.51 -1.21
N LEU A 319 -21.32 2.69 -1.87
CA LEU A 319 -22.09 3.93 -1.81
C LEU A 319 -23.32 3.72 -0.93
N VAL A 320 -23.47 4.49 0.14
CA VAL A 320 -24.64 4.39 1.01
C VAL A 320 -25.66 5.44 0.59
N GLY A 321 -26.91 5.07 0.33
CA GLY A 321 -28.03 5.98 0.08
C GLY A 321 -28.94 6.09 1.29
N GLY A 322 -29.59 7.24 1.46
CA GLY A 322 -30.59 7.48 2.51
C GLY A 322 -30.50 8.88 3.12
N PHE A 323 -31.14 9.05 4.27
CA PHE A 323 -31.09 10.26 5.07
C PHE A 323 -29.76 10.39 5.80
N ASP A 324 -29.33 11.63 6.03
CA ASP A 324 -28.16 11.90 6.86
C ASP A 324 -28.54 11.90 8.34
N THR A 325 -28.44 10.74 8.97
CA THR A 325 -28.69 10.56 10.40
C THR A 325 -27.42 10.53 11.23
N ARG A 326 -26.25 10.87 10.63
CA ARG A 326 -24.90 10.78 11.23
C ARG A 326 -24.43 9.34 11.56
N TYR A 327 -25.33 8.44 11.94
CA TYR A 327 -25.01 7.04 12.29
C TYR A 327 -24.34 6.27 11.15
N VAL A 328 -24.74 6.53 9.89
CA VAL A 328 -24.09 5.92 8.72
C VAL A 328 -22.60 6.22 8.69
N GLY A 329 -22.22 7.50 8.84
CA GLY A 329 -20.83 7.94 8.87
C GLY A 329 -20.06 7.38 10.08
N GLU A 330 -20.71 7.28 11.25
CA GLU A 330 -20.11 6.69 12.45
C GLU A 330 -19.88 5.18 12.32
N ILE A 331 -20.83 4.43 11.74
CA ILE A 331 -20.68 3.00 11.46
C ILE A 331 -19.56 2.77 10.45
N MET A 332 -19.48 3.56 9.38
CA MET A 332 -18.39 3.49 8.40
C MET A 332 -17.04 3.77 9.06
N ALA A 333 -16.95 4.78 9.93
CA ALA A 333 -15.72 5.10 10.64
C ALA A 333 -15.32 4.01 11.65
N ASP A 334 -16.29 3.37 12.32
CA ASP A 334 -16.03 2.27 13.24
C ASP A 334 -15.58 1.01 12.49
N ALA A 335 -16.27 0.65 11.39
CA ALA A 335 -15.90 -0.46 10.53
C ALA A 335 -14.51 -0.28 9.89
N ALA A 336 -14.12 0.95 9.57
CA ALA A 336 -12.83 1.24 8.96
C ALA A 336 -11.64 0.88 9.86
N LYS A 337 -11.85 0.80 11.18
CA LYS A 337 -10.83 0.35 12.14
C LYS A 337 -10.45 -1.12 11.99
N LEU A 338 -11.29 -1.92 11.31
CA LEU A 338 -11.00 -3.33 10.98
C LEU A 338 -10.06 -3.46 9.78
N ALA A 339 -9.89 -2.42 8.98
CA ALA A 339 -8.91 -2.42 7.89
C ALA A 339 -7.49 -2.16 8.44
N ASP A 340 -6.47 -2.75 7.81
CA ASP A 340 -5.06 -2.44 8.12
C ASP A 340 -4.75 -0.96 7.98
N ARG A 341 -5.45 -0.32 7.04
CA ARG A 341 -5.29 1.07 6.67
C ARG A 341 -6.67 1.68 6.41
N SER A 342 -6.93 2.80 7.07
CA SER A 342 -8.11 3.62 6.83
C SER A 342 -7.72 5.09 6.74
N VAL A 343 -8.27 5.79 5.76
CA VAL A 343 -8.13 7.25 5.64
C VAL A 343 -9.51 7.86 5.52
N ILE A 344 -9.79 8.87 6.35
CA ILE A 344 -11.02 9.65 6.29
C ILE A 344 -10.74 10.91 5.47
N VAL A 345 -11.53 11.13 4.43
CA VAL A 345 -11.44 12.33 3.58
C VAL A 345 -12.16 13.48 4.28
N GLY A 346 -11.48 14.61 4.42
CA GLY A 346 -12.07 15.84 4.95
C GLY A 346 -12.75 16.68 3.86
N ALA A 347 -13.68 17.54 4.26
CA ALA A 347 -14.46 18.37 3.32
C ALA A 347 -13.62 19.44 2.58
N SER A 348 -12.58 19.99 3.22
CA SER A 348 -11.95 21.24 2.76
C SER A 348 -10.45 21.16 2.43
N ASN A 349 -9.68 20.24 3.02
CA ASN A 349 -8.21 20.28 2.97
C ASN A 349 -7.52 19.01 2.46
N SER A 350 -8.27 17.96 2.10
CA SER A 350 -7.67 16.70 1.63
C SER A 350 -7.63 16.63 0.10
N GLU A 351 -6.43 16.52 -0.46
CA GLU A 351 -6.23 16.09 -1.84
C GLU A 351 -6.72 14.64 -1.97
N ALA A 352 -7.77 14.44 -2.77
CA ALA A 352 -8.42 13.13 -2.91
C ALA A 352 -7.45 12.03 -3.35
N GLN A 353 -6.51 12.34 -4.24
CA GLN A 353 -5.53 11.39 -4.77
C GLN A 353 -4.58 10.91 -3.68
N THR A 354 -4.04 11.83 -2.87
CA THR A 354 -3.17 11.48 -1.75
C THR A 354 -3.90 10.67 -0.70
N ALA A 355 -5.17 10.98 -0.42
CA ALA A 355 -5.99 10.20 0.49
C ALA A 355 -6.21 8.76 -0.01
N LEU A 356 -6.53 8.59 -1.30
CA LEU A 356 -6.68 7.28 -1.93
C LEU A 356 -5.37 6.47 -1.91
N ILE A 357 -4.24 7.10 -2.24
CA ILE A 357 -2.91 6.45 -2.16
C ILE A 357 -2.57 6.06 -0.73
N ALA A 358 -2.84 6.94 0.25
CA ALA A 358 -2.62 6.67 1.66
C ALA A 358 -3.49 5.52 2.19
N SER A 359 -4.65 5.27 1.55
CA SER A 359 -5.55 4.16 1.85
C SER A 359 -5.30 2.88 1.05
N SER A 360 -4.29 2.83 0.18
CA SER A 360 -3.92 1.64 -0.60
C SER A 360 -3.89 0.39 0.29
N GLY A 361 -4.39 -0.76 -0.19
CA GLY A 361 -4.55 -2.00 0.60
C GLY A 361 -5.49 -1.88 1.80
N GLY A 362 -6.38 -0.89 1.81
CA GLY A 362 -7.29 -0.57 2.90
C GLY A 362 -8.53 0.19 2.39
N VAL A 363 -9.06 1.08 3.22
CA VAL A 363 -10.32 1.79 2.94
C VAL A 363 -10.16 3.32 2.98
N CYS A 364 -10.78 3.99 2.01
CA CYS A 364 -10.92 5.43 1.92
C CYS A 364 -12.37 5.80 2.24
N VAL A 365 -12.59 6.53 3.32
CA VAL A 365 -13.93 6.80 3.86
C VAL A 365 -14.30 8.26 3.64
N MET A 366 -15.47 8.48 3.05
CA MET A 366 -16.15 9.76 2.94
C MET A 366 -17.41 9.71 3.82
N PRO A 367 -17.28 9.99 5.13
CA PRO A 367 -18.33 9.74 6.11
C PRO A 367 -19.41 10.83 6.13
N LEU A 368 -19.18 11.95 5.45
CA LEU A 368 -20.16 13.00 5.24
C LEU A 368 -20.90 12.80 3.91
N PRO A 369 -22.08 13.38 3.74
CA PRO A 369 -22.77 13.43 2.46
C PRO A 369 -21.92 14.01 1.32
N LEU A 370 -21.99 13.39 0.13
CA LEU A 370 -21.19 13.77 -1.05
C LEU A 370 -21.25 15.26 -1.43
N HIS A 371 -22.36 15.96 -1.18
CA HIS A 371 -22.53 17.38 -1.52
C HIS A 371 -21.70 18.33 -0.65
N ILE A 372 -21.17 17.86 0.49
CA ILE A 372 -20.33 18.65 1.40
C ILE A 372 -18.89 18.75 0.86
N TYR A 373 -18.45 17.78 0.05
CA TYR A 373 -17.12 17.81 -0.54
C TYR A 373 -17.09 18.70 -1.78
N SER A 374 -15.89 19.19 -2.09
CA SER A 374 -15.70 19.94 -3.33
C SER A 374 -15.94 19.06 -4.56
N HIS A 375 -16.48 19.66 -5.62
CA HIS A 375 -16.68 18.96 -6.91
C HIS A 375 -15.37 18.32 -7.42
N LYS A 376 -14.23 18.99 -7.24
CA LYS A 376 -12.91 18.46 -7.64
C LYS A 376 -12.57 17.15 -6.91
N GLN A 377 -12.86 17.06 -5.61
CA GLN A 377 -12.62 15.82 -4.83
C GLN A 377 -13.52 14.69 -5.31
N VAL A 378 -14.82 14.96 -5.45
CA VAL A 378 -15.80 13.96 -5.89
C VAL A 378 -15.44 13.45 -7.30
N SER A 379 -15.20 14.35 -8.26
CA SER A 379 -14.82 13.96 -9.62
C SER A 379 -13.52 13.15 -9.66
N ALA A 380 -12.51 13.49 -8.86
CA ALA A 380 -11.26 12.74 -8.80
C ALA A 380 -11.44 11.31 -8.26
N ILE A 381 -12.31 11.14 -7.26
CA ILE A 381 -12.62 9.83 -6.67
C ILE A 381 -13.43 8.99 -7.66
N LEU A 382 -14.46 9.57 -8.29
CA LEU A 382 -15.26 8.86 -9.30
C LEU A 382 -14.41 8.42 -10.49
N ALA A 383 -13.54 9.30 -11.00
CA ALA A 383 -12.63 8.94 -12.07
C ALA A 383 -11.66 7.82 -11.67
N ALA A 384 -11.20 7.81 -10.42
CA ALA A 384 -10.33 6.75 -9.89
C ALA A 384 -11.04 5.40 -9.80
N ILE A 385 -12.31 5.38 -9.38
CA ILE A 385 -13.13 4.17 -9.32
C ILE A 385 -13.42 3.63 -10.73
N GLU A 386 -13.83 4.50 -11.65
CA GLU A 386 -14.22 4.11 -13.01
C GLU A 386 -13.03 3.59 -13.82
N THR A 387 -11.87 4.24 -13.73
CA THR A 387 -10.68 3.86 -14.49
C THR A 387 -9.81 2.82 -13.78
N GLY A 388 -9.99 2.63 -12.46
CA GLY A 388 -9.10 1.86 -11.61
C GLY A 388 -7.72 2.49 -11.38
N HIS A 389 -7.50 3.73 -11.83
CA HIS A 389 -6.22 4.41 -11.79
C HIS A 389 -6.35 5.88 -11.33
N MET A 390 -5.31 6.38 -10.69
CA MET A 390 -5.21 7.75 -10.19
C MET A 390 -4.08 8.48 -10.90
N ASN A 391 -4.38 9.65 -11.46
CA ASN A 391 -3.37 10.48 -12.11
C ASN A 391 -2.90 11.60 -11.17
N THR A 392 -1.70 11.45 -10.61
CA THR A 392 -1.07 12.46 -9.73
C THR A 392 -0.35 13.58 -10.48
N GLY A 393 -0.42 13.60 -11.82
CA GLY A 393 0.28 14.53 -12.70
C GLY A 393 1.73 14.14 -13.00
N THR A 394 2.42 13.47 -12.07
CA THR A 394 3.78 12.92 -12.27
C THR A 394 3.78 11.43 -12.55
N ALA A 395 2.83 10.69 -11.97
CA ALA A 395 2.70 9.25 -12.16
C ALA A 395 1.24 8.79 -12.13
N LEU A 396 1.00 7.67 -12.82
CA LEU A 396 -0.27 6.95 -12.82
C LEU A 396 -0.19 5.81 -11.77
N ALA A 397 -1.06 5.85 -10.77
CA ALA A 397 -1.09 4.88 -9.68
C ALA A 397 -2.36 4.02 -9.77
N LYS A 398 -2.26 2.72 -9.50
CA LYS A 398 -3.44 1.84 -9.45
C LYS A 398 -4.27 2.10 -8.18
N LEU A 399 -5.59 2.11 -8.29
CA LEU A 399 -6.49 2.16 -7.14
C LEU A 399 -6.50 0.78 -6.46
N ASN A 400 -5.82 0.69 -5.32
CA ASN A 400 -5.76 -0.53 -4.49
C ASN A 400 -6.54 -0.38 -3.18
N ALA A 401 -7.50 0.54 -3.10
CA ALA A 401 -8.28 0.83 -1.90
C ALA A 401 -9.79 0.76 -2.20
N ALA A 402 -10.59 0.32 -1.24
CA ALA A 402 -12.04 0.49 -1.34
C ALA A 402 -12.44 1.90 -0.96
N VAL A 403 -13.31 2.52 -1.77
CA VAL A 403 -13.93 3.80 -1.43
C VAL A 403 -15.30 3.54 -0.81
N TRP A 404 -15.53 4.13 0.35
CA TRP A 404 -16.82 4.13 1.04
C TRP A 404 -17.35 5.56 1.09
N ALA A 405 -18.54 5.81 0.56
CA ALA A 405 -19.11 7.14 0.50
C ALA A 405 -20.57 7.16 0.94
N GLN A 406 -20.97 8.22 1.66
CA GLN A 406 -22.36 8.51 1.95
C GLN A 406 -22.96 9.39 0.85
N GLY A 407 -23.83 8.81 0.04
CA GLY A 407 -24.79 9.50 -0.79
C GLY A 407 -26.03 9.88 0.03
N MET A 408 -26.45 11.14 -0.06
CA MET A 408 -27.79 11.53 0.37
C MET A 408 -28.76 11.39 -0.80
N ASP A 409 -30.04 11.16 -0.51
CA ASP A 409 -31.14 11.18 -1.49
C ASP A 409 -31.38 12.59 -2.06
N PHE A 410 -30.45 13.08 -2.89
CA PHE A 410 -30.64 14.26 -3.72
C PHE A 410 -31.25 13.88 -5.06
N LYS A 411 -32.06 14.80 -5.63
CA LYS A 411 -32.66 14.78 -6.98
C LYS A 411 -32.10 13.63 -7.85
N LYS A 412 -32.92 12.58 -8.01
CA LYS A 412 -32.60 11.23 -8.51
C LYS A 412 -31.47 11.14 -9.56
N MET A 413 -31.37 12.09 -10.48
CA MET A 413 -30.43 12.11 -11.61
C MET A 413 -28.92 12.14 -11.23
N ILE A 414 -28.50 12.86 -10.18
CA ILE A 414 -27.06 12.94 -9.80
C ILE A 414 -26.62 11.65 -9.09
N LEU A 415 -27.51 11.08 -8.26
CA LEU A 415 -27.26 9.83 -7.55
C LEU A 415 -27.11 8.65 -8.51
N TYR A 416 -27.90 8.58 -9.60
CA TYR A 416 -27.76 7.53 -10.61
C TYR A 416 -26.37 7.51 -11.26
N ASN A 417 -25.82 8.68 -11.59
CA ASN A 417 -24.51 8.75 -12.21
C ASN A 417 -23.42 8.26 -11.24
N VAL A 418 -23.49 8.68 -9.97
CA VAL A 418 -22.54 8.24 -8.93
C VAL A 418 -22.70 6.74 -8.63
N ALA A 419 -23.94 6.27 -8.47
CA ALA A 419 -24.28 4.86 -8.26
C ALA A 419 -23.73 3.97 -9.39
N SER A 420 -23.80 4.45 -10.64
CA SER A 420 -23.29 3.69 -11.78
C SER A 420 -21.77 3.47 -11.74
N VAL A 421 -21.02 4.40 -11.15
CA VAL A 421 -19.57 4.29 -10.97
C VAL A 421 -19.22 3.34 -9.83
N PHE A 422 -19.91 3.43 -8.69
CA PHE A 422 -19.68 2.55 -7.55
C PHE A 422 -20.12 1.09 -7.82
N GLY A 423 -21.13 0.89 -8.67
CA GLY A 423 -21.68 -0.42 -9.02
C GLY A 423 -22.54 -1.05 -7.92
N ASN A 424 -22.20 -0.81 -6.65
CA ASN A 424 -22.90 -1.28 -5.46
C ASN A 424 -23.44 -0.10 -4.64
N VAL A 425 -24.76 -0.06 -4.47
CA VAL A 425 -25.45 0.92 -3.62
C VAL A 425 -26.02 0.20 -2.42
N CYS A 426 -25.88 0.79 -1.25
CA CYS A 426 -26.30 0.25 0.03
C CYS A 426 -27.40 1.13 0.60
N ARG A 427 -28.53 0.53 0.97
CA ARG A 427 -29.51 1.17 1.84
C ARG A 427 -28.90 1.51 3.21
N GLY A 428 -28.86 2.79 3.54
CA GLY A 428 -28.42 3.34 4.83
C GLY A 428 -29.59 3.53 5.78
N ASP A 429 -29.94 4.78 6.06
CA ASP A 429 -31.08 5.14 6.93
C ASP A 429 -32.26 5.69 6.10
N CYS A 430 -33.45 5.13 6.30
CA CYS A 430 -34.70 5.64 5.73
C CYS A 430 -35.70 6.04 6.83
N GLY A 431 -35.25 6.19 8.08
CA GLY A 431 -36.09 6.50 9.24
C GLY A 431 -36.70 5.27 9.93
N GLU A 432 -36.34 4.06 9.50
CA GLU A 432 -36.94 2.80 9.99
C GLU A 432 -36.49 2.42 11.40
N PHE A 433 -35.36 2.96 11.89
CA PHE A 433 -34.73 2.55 13.15
C PHE A 433 -34.77 3.66 14.22
N TYR A 434 -35.60 4.69 14.04
CA TYR A 434 -35.53 5.90 14.88
C TYR A 434 -35.81 5.59 16.36
N ASP A 435 -36.82 4.76 16.64
CA ASP A 435 -37.23 4.43 18.00
C ASP A 435 -36.18 3.56 18.70
N GLU A 436 -35.66 2.54 18.03
CA GLU A 436 -34.63 1.63 18.58
C GLU A 436 -33.31 2.36 18.84
N ILE A 437 -32.93 3.30 17.97
CA ILE A 437 -31.75 4.15 18.16
C ILE A 437 -31.94 5.07 19.37
N ASN A 438 -33.11 5.70 19.52
CA ASN A 438 -33.38 6.56 20.64
C ASN A 438 -33.34 5.79 21.96
N GLU A 439 -33.94 4.61 22.02
CA GLU A 439 -33.87 3.72 23.19
C GLU A 439 -32.41 3.35 23.52
N PHE A 440 -31.62 2.98 22.52
CA PHE A 440 -30.21 2.65 22.69
C PHE A 440 -29.37 3.81 23.24
N VAL A 441 -29.55 5.01 22.69
CA VAL A 441 -28.83 6.21 23.13
C VAL A 441 -29.22 6.58 24.56
N LEU A 442 -30.52 6.51 24.89
CA LEU A 442 -31.02 6.75 26.24
C LEU A 442 -30.44 5.72 27.22
N GLN A 443 -30.47 4.44 26.87
CA GLN A 443 -29.90 3.38 27.69
C GLN A 443 -28.41 3.60 27.94
N ARG A 444 -27.62 3.93 26.90
CA ARG A 444 -26.18 4.21 27.03
C ARG A 444 -25.86 5.47 27.83
N THR A 445 -26.80 6.41 27.92
CA THR A 445 -26.66 7.61 28.74
C THR A 445 -26.87 7.30 30.23
N VAL A 446 -27.80 6.40 30.55
CA VAL A 446 -28.08 5.95 31.92
C VAL A 446 -27.02 4.96 32.41
N GLU A 447 -26.64 4.02 31.55
CA GLU A 447 -25.65 2.98 31.80
C GLU A 447 -24.55 3.07 30.73
N PRO A 448 -23.49 3.88 30.95
CA PRO A 448 -22.38 3.97 30.00
C PRO A 448 -21.62 2.65 30.01
N VAL A 449 -21.99 1.76 29.09
CA VAL A 449 -21.26 0.52 28.85
C VAL A 449 -19.91 0.89 28.23
N GLY A 450 -18.85 0.78 29.02
CA GLY A 450 -17.49 0.87 28.50
C GLY A 450 -17.24 -0.24 27.49
N ILE A 451 -16.39 0.01 26.49
CA ILE A 451 -16.03 -1.00 25.48
C ILE A 451 -15.52 -2.25 26.20
N CYS A 452 -16.26 -3.35 26.11
CA CYS A 452 -15.89 -4.56 26.82
C CYS A 452 -14.64 -5.19 26.18
N LYS A 453 -13.81 -5.84 27.00
CA LYS A 453 -12.65 -6.62 26.50
C LYS A 453 -13.10 -7.70 25.50
N GLU A 454 -14.30 -8.24 25.69
CA GLU A 454 -14.92 -9.24 24.83
C GLU A 454 -15.29 -8.66 23.46
N GLU A 455 -15.81 -7.43 23.39
CA GLU A 455 -16.11 -6.74 22.12
C GLU A 455 -14.83 -6.48 21.31
N ILE A 456 -13.77 -6.00 21.97
CA ILE A 456 -12.47 -5.78 21.33
C ILE A 456 -11.90 -7.10 20.81
N LYS A 457 -12.07 -8.18 21.57
CA LYS A 457 -11.65 -9.52 21.16
C LYS A 457 -12.46 -10.00 19.95
N ALA A 458 -13.78 -9.87 19.97
CA ALA A 458 -14.63 -10.27 18.86
C ALA A 458 -14.28 -9.55 17.56
N LEU A 459 -14.03 -8.23 17.60
CA LEU A 459 -13.59 -7.47 16.41
C LEU A 459 -12.20 -7.90 15.91
N LYS A 460 -11.28 -8.24 16.82
CA LYS A 460 -9.97 -8.80 16.44
C LYS A 460 -10.10 -10.19 15.82
N ASP A 461 -11.01 -11.01 16.33
CA ASP A 461 -11.30 -12.33 15.80
C ASP A 461 -11.90 -12.22 14.39
N VAL A 462 -12.80 -11.26 14.15
CA VAL A 462 -13.31 -10.93 12.80
C VAL A 462 -12.18 -10.50 11.87
N ALA A 463 -11.30 -9.57 12.30
CA ALA A 463 -10.17 -9.11 11.47
C ALA A 463 -9.21 -10.26 11.13
N THR A 464 -8.86 -11.09 12.12
CA THR A 464 -8.01 -12.28 11.94
C THR A 464 -8.67 -13.28 10.99
N TYR A 465 -9.99 -13.47 11.09
CA TYR A 465 -10.72 -14.33 10.19
C TYR A 465 -10.69 -13.83 8.75
N ILE A 466 -10.87 -12.52 8.53
CA ILE A 466 -10.75 -11.89 7.20
C ILE A 466 -9.36 -12.17 6.61
N ASP A 467 -8.29 -12.07 7.40
CA ASP A 467 -6.93 -12.36 6.94
C ASP A 467 -6.75 -13.83 6.51
N VAL A 468 -7.38 -14.77 7.23
CA VAL A 468 -7.35 -16.20 6.89
C VAL A 468 -8.07 -16.46 5.56
N VAL A 469 -9.26 -15.90 5.37
CA VAL A 469 -10.07 -16.19 4.17
C VAL A 469 -9.62 -15.39 2.94
N ALA A 470 -8.94 -14.26 3.11
CA ALA A 470 -8.50 -13.38 2.01
C ALA A 470 -7.70 -14.11 0.91
N GLY A 471 -6.88 -15.09 1.30
CA GLY A 471 -6.06 -15.88 0.38
C GLY A 471 -6.79 -17.00 -0.37
N ILE A 472 -8.08 -17.23 -0.09
CA ILE A 472 -8.84 -18.28 -0.77
C ILE A 472 -9.21 -17.79 -2.18
N GLU A 473 -8.68 -18.47 -3.19
CA GLU A 473 -9.11 -18.31 -4.57
C GLU A 473 -10.46 -18.97 -4.79
N VAL A 474 -11.40 -18.18 -5.31
CA VAL A 474 -12.79 -18.60 -5.54
C VAL A 474 -13.09 -18.49 -7.02
N VAL A 475 -13.68 -19.55 -7.56
CA VAL A 475 -14.16 -19.62 -8.94
C VAL A 475 -15.67 -19.52 -8.96
N ILE A 476 -16.21 -18.83 -9.98
CA ILE A 476 -17.65 -18.76 -10.20
C ILE A 476 -18.13 -20.05 -10.87
N ASP A 477 -19.13 -20.69 -10.26
CA ASP A 477 -19.81 -21.85 -10.82
C ASP A 477 -20.73 -21.47 -12.00
N ASP A 478 -20.96 -22.39 -12.94
CA ASP A 478 -21.75 -22.14 -14.14
C ASP A 478 -23.22 -21.82 -13.83
N MET A 479 -23.82 -22.47 -12.82
CA MET A 479 -25.20 -22.16 -12.41
C MET A 479 -25.30 -20.76 -11.80
N THR A 480 -24.31 -20.39 -10.99
CA THR A 480 -24.18 -19.05 -10.40
C THR A 480 -24.07 -18.00 -11.51
N LYS A 481 -23.21 -18.25 -12.50
CA LYS A 481 -22.98 -17.36 -13.65
C LYS A 481 -24.25 -17.18 -14.48
N ASN A 482 -24.96 -18.26 -14.78
CA ASN A 482 -26.22 -18.22 -15.55
C ASN A 482 -27.28 -17.40 -14.82
N LEU A 483 -27.44 -17.57 -13.50
CA LEU A 483 -28.40 -16.79 -12.72
C LEU A 483 -28.07 -15.29 -12.74
N LEU A 484 -26.81 -14.92 -12.51
CA LEU A 484 -26.39 -13.51 -12.54
C LEU A 484 -26.63 -12.89 -13.92
N GLN A 485 -26.34 -13.62 -15.00
CA GLN A 485 -26.58 -13.17 -16.37
C GLN A 485 -28.08 -12.98 -16.65
N ASN A 486 -28.91 -13.95 -16.28
CA ASN A 486 -30.36 -13.87 -16.48
C ASN A 486 -30.98 -12.72 -15.68
N TYR A 487 -30.56 -12.54 -14.41
CA TYR A 487 -30.95 -11.39 -13.60
C TYR A 487 -30.52 -10.07 -14.25
N PHE A 488 -29.26 -9.95 -14.68
CA PHE A 488 -28.76 -8.74 -15.30
C PHE A 488 -29.55 -8.36 -16.57
N LEU A 489 -29.86 -9.35 -17.42
CA LEU A 489 -30.66 -9.13 -18.63
C LEU A 489 -32.11 -8.75 -18.31
N ALA A 490 -32.75 -9.41 -17.35
CA ALA A 490 -34.11 -9.12 -16.92
C ALA A 490 -34.21 -7.71 -16.30
N ALA A 491 -33.33 -7.38 -15.36
CA ALA A 491 -33.31 -6.08 -14.69
C ALA A 491 -33.00 -4.93 -15.66
N ARG A 492 -32.13 -5.16 -16.66
CA ARG A 492 -31.83 -4.16 -17.70
C ARG A 492 -32.99 -3.98 -18.69
N LYS A 493 -33.78 -5.02 -18.94
CA LYS A 493 -35.01 -4.94 -19.75
C LYS A 493 -36.08 -4.09 -19.05
N GLU A 494 -36.23 -4.25 -17.74
CA GLU A 494 -37.13 -3.44 -16.91
C GLU A 494 -36.66 -1.98 -16.79
N ASN A 495 -35.40 -1.75 -16.41
CA ASN A 495 -34.85 -0.41 -16.27
C ASN A 495 -33.34 -0.34 -16.55
N THR A 496 -32.99 0.21 -17.71
CA THR A 496 -31.60 0.36 -18.19
C THR A 496 -30.73 1.27 -17.32
N LYS A 497 -31.34 2.13 -16.48
CA LYS A 497 -30.61 3.11 -15.65
C LYS A 497 -30.20 2.55 -14.28
N ILE A 498 -30.83 1.48 -13.80
CA ILE A 498 -30.57 0.93 -12.46
C ILE A 498 -29.39 -0.05 -12.48
N VAL A 499 -29.27 -0.84 -13.54
CA VAL A 499 -28.24 -1.88 -13.66
C VAL A 499 -27.18 -1.46 -14.69
N CYS A 500 -26.00 -1.07 -14.20
CA CYS A 500 -24.86 -0.72 -15.05
C CYS A 500 -23.86 -1.88 -15.16
N VAL A 501 -22.86 -1.76 -16.03
CA VAL A 501 -21.76 -2.75 -16.14
C VAL A 501 -21.00 -2.86 -14.81
N GLY A 502 -20.83 -1.74 -14.09
CA GLY A 502 -20.27 -1.73 -12.74
C GLY A 502 -21.07 -2.58 -11.75
N SER A 503 -22.40 -2.62 -11.87
CA SER A 503 -23.26 -3.47 -11.03
C SER A 503 -23.02 -4.95 -11.27
N MET A 504 -22.74 -5.37 -12.51
CA MET A 504 -22.39 -6.77 -12.79
C MET A 504 -21.07 -7.15 -12.12
N ASN A 505 -20.05 -6.27 -12.21
CA ASN A 505 -18.78 -6.51 -11.55
C ASN A 505 -18.93 -6.58 -10.01
N ALA A 506 -19.76 -5.70 -9.45
CA ALA A 506 -20.09 -5.72 -8.03
C ALA A 506 -20.81 -7.03 -7.61
N LEU A 507 -21.81 -7.48 -8.38
CA LEU A 507 -22.53 -8.73 -8.11
C LEU A 507 -21.58 -9.93 -8.10
N VAL A 508 -20.71 -10.04 -9.11
CA VAL A 508 -19.69 -11.11 -9.18
C VAL A 508 -18.74 -11.02 -7.99
N THR A 509 -18.26 -9.80 -7.66
CA THR A 509 -17.36 -9.58 -6.52
C THR A 509 -18.01 -9.97 -5.20
N ILE A 510 -19.29 -9.64 -4.99
CA ILE A 510 -20.05 -10.04 -3.80
C ILE A 510 -20.19 -11.55 -3.74
N CYS A 511 -20.51 -12.24 -4.84
CA CYS A 511 -20.62 -13.70 -4.87
C CYS A 511 -19.29 -14.39 -4.48
N LEU A 512 -18.19 -13.96 -5.11
CA LEU A 512 -16.87 -14.50 -4.83
C LEU A 512 -16.45 -14.25 -3.38
N THR A 513 -16.78 -13.07 -2.84
CA THR A 513 -16.45 -12.69 -1.47
C THR A 513 -17.34 -13.40 -0.45
N SER A 514 -18.62 -13.64 -0.76
CA SER A 514 -19.54 -14.45 0.05
C SER A 514 -19.06 -15.89 0.19
N ALA A 515 -18.69 -16.52 -0.93
CA ALA A 515 -18.11 -17.85 -0.93
C ALA A 515 -16.78 -17.91 -0.15
N ARG A 516 -15.92 -16.89 -0.32
CA ARG A 516 -14.67 -16.74 0.42
C ARG A 516 -14.89 -16.66 1.93
N LEU A 517 -15.84 -15.82 2.37
CA LEU A 517 -16.25 -15.73 3.78
C LEU A 517 -16.84 -17.03 4.32
N CYS A 518 -17.25 -17.97 3.48
CA CYS A 518 -17.71 -19.28 3.92
C CYS A 518 -16.62 -20.36 3.76
N CYS A 519 -15.35 -19.96 3.58
CA CYS A 519 -14.22 -20.84 3.31
C CYS A 519 -14.40 -21.76 2.09
N ARG A 520 -15.22 -21.36 1.10
CA ARG A 520 -15.46 -22.12 -0.13
C ARG A 520 -14.58 -21.64 -1.28
N ARG A 521 -14.18 -22.56 -2.15
CA ARG A 521 -13.42 -22.29 -3.39
C ARG A 521 -14.31 -22.12 -4.63
N VAL A 522 -15.61 -22.43 -4.50
CA VAL A 522 -16.57 -22.38 -5.60
C VAL A 522 -17.84 -21.72 -5.09
N THR A 523 -18.41 -20.81 -5.88
CA THR A 523 -19.69 -20.16 -5.57
C THR A 523 -20.85 -21.14 -5.72
N ASN A 524 -21.96 -20.87 -5.03
CA ASN A 524 -23.21 -21.61 -5.22
C ASN A 524 -24.36 -20.65 -5.54
N ILE A 525 -25.54 -21.21 -5.82
CA ILE A 525 -26.75 -20.43 -6.13
C ILE A 525 -27.10 -19.47 -4.97
N ASP A 526 -26.90 -19.88 -3.71
CA ASP A 526 -27.16 -19.02 -2.55
C ASP A 526 -26.30 -17.74 -2.56
N ASP A 527 -25.06 -17.80 -3.03
CA ASP A 527 -24.20 -16.61 -3.18
C ASP A 527 -24.77 -15.64 -4.21
N ALA A 528 -25.27 -16.16 -5.34
CA ALA A 528 -25.90 -15.34 -6.38
C ALA A 528 -27.20 -14.71 -5.88
N VAL A 529 -28.07 -15.50 -5.24
CA VAL A 529 -29.31 -15.00 -4.63
C VAL A 529 -28.99 -13.91 -3.60
N PHE A 530 -27.99 -14.12 -2.75
CA PHE A 530 -27.58 -13.15 -1.74
C PHE A 530 -27.03 -11.87 -2.35
N ALA A 531 -26.20 -11.96 -3.39
CA ALA A 531 -25.67 -10.80 -4.11
C ALA A 531 -26.79 -9.99 -4.79
N ILE A 532 -27.72 -10.69 -5.45
CA ILE A 532 -28.87 -10.06 -6.11
C ILE A 532 -29.78 -9.39 -5.06
N TRP A 533 -30.04 -10.06 -3.93
CA TRP A 533 -30.83 -9.51 -2.84
C TRP A 533 -30.24 -8.20 -2.29
N LEU A 534 -28.93 -8.16 -2.02
CA LEU A 534 -28.24 -6.93 -1.59
C LEU A 534 -28.37 -5.81 -2.64
N HIS A 535 -28.17 -6.13 -3.92
CA HIS A 535 -28.29 -5.15 -4.98
C HIS A 535 -29.72 -4.59 -5.11
N VAL A 536 -30.75 -5.44 -5.03
CA VAL A 536 -32.17 -5.00 -5.09
C VAL A 536 -32.53 -4.18 -3.85
N CYS A 537 -32.09 -4.58 -2.66
CA CYS A 537 -32.31 -3.83 -1.42
C CYS A 537 -31.72 -2.41 -1.47
N GLY A 538 -30.55 -2.27 -2.07
CA GLY A 538 -29.87 -0.99 -2.23
C GLY A 538 -30.29 -0.15 -3.43
N SER A 539 -31.13 -0.70 -4.32
CA SER A 539 -31.55 0.01 -5.54
C SER A 539 -32.46 1.20 -5.22
N PRO A 540 -32.30 2.34 -5.92
CA PRO A 540 -33.14 3.51 -5.73
C PRO A 540 -34.56 3.27 -6.24
N GLU A 541 -35.55 3.94 -5.65
CA GLU A 541 -36.97 3.76 -6.01
C GLU A 541 -37.34 4.27 -7.43
N PRO A 542 -38.21 3.53 -8.16
CA PRO A 542 -38.92 2.31 -7.76
C PRO A 542 -38.04 1.05 -7.88
N ARG A 543 -38.18 0.14 -6.90
CA ARG A 543 -37.41 -1.12 -6.83
C ARG A 543 -38.09 -2.25 -7.61
N PHE A 544 -37.32 -3.26 -8.02
CA PHE A 544 -37.81 -4.40 -8.79
C PHE A 544 -38.68 -5.36 -7.96
N ALA A 545 -38.27 -5.61 -6.72
CA ALA A 545 -38.97 -6.53 -5.82
C ALA A 545 -39.90 -5.77 -4.85
N PRO A 546 -40.99 -6.41 -4.38
CA PRO A 546 -41.83 -5.88 -3.30
C PRO A 546 -41.04 -5.52 -2.04
N GLU A 547 -41.46 -4.46 -1.36
CA GLU A 547 -40.79 -3.90 -0.17
C GLU A 547 -40.68 -4.93 0.98
N ASP A 548 -41.67 -5.82 1.10
CA ASP A 548 -41.72 -6.89 2.11
C ASP A 548 -40.54 -7.87 2.01
N TYR A 549 -39.92 -8.02 0.84
CA TYR A 549 -38.77 -8.89 0.63
C TYR A 549 -37.42 -8.21 0.88
N LEU A 550 -37.44 -6.89 1.07
CA LEU A 550 -36.25 -6.03 1.13
C LEU A 550 -35.96 -5.51 2.53
N GLN A 551 -36.79 -5.87 3.50
CA GLN A 551 -36.51 -5.60 4.91
C GLN A 551 -35.41 -6.54 5.42
N THR A 552 -34.53 -6.00 6.25
CA THR A 552 -33.52 -6.78 6.99
C THR A 552 -33.99 -7.01 8.42
N PRO A 553 -34.86 -8.01 8.68
CA PRO A 553 -35.45 -8.19 10.01
C PRO A 553 -34.39 -8.54 11.04
N ALA A 554 -34.62 -8.14 12.29
CA ALA A 554 -33.76 -8.47 13.43
C ALA A 554 -33.70 -9.98 13.74
N ASP A 555 -34.78 -10.72 13.43
CA ASP A 555 -34.85 -12.16 13.66
C ASP A 555 -34.40 -12.94 12.43
N VAL A 556 -33.35 -13.75 12.59
CA VAL A 556 -32.79 -14.62 11.56
C VAL A 556 -33.82 -15.61 11.00
N ARG A 557 -34.80 -16.05 11.79
CA ARG A 557 -35.90 -16.90 11.30
C ARG A 557 -36.84 -16.15 10.37
N LYS A 558 -37.08 -14.85 10.63
CA LYS A 558 -37.82 -13.98 9.71
C LYS A 558 -37.00 -13.73 8.44
N LEU A 559 -35.69 -13.51 8.57
CA LEU A 559 -34.79 -13.35 7.41
C LEU A 559 -34.81 -14.59 6.51
N GLN A 560 -34.81 -15.80 7.09
CA GLN A 560 -34.96 -17.04 6.31
C GLN A 560 -36.22 -17.03 5.46
N LYS A 561 -37.37 -16.63 6.02
CA LYS A 561 -38.63 -16.54 5.27
C LYS A 561 -38.54 -15.52 4.16
N VAL A 562 -37.97 -14.34 4.44
CA VAL A 562 -37.75 -13.27 3.47
C VAL A 562 -36.89 -13.76 2.31
N ILE A 563 -35.75 -14.41 2.58
CA ILE A 563 -34.86 -14.94 1.53
C ILE A 563 -35.55 -16.05 0.73
N THR A 564 -36.32 -16.94 1.36
CA THR A 564 -37.07 -17.98 0.64
C THR A 564 -38.15 -17.38 -0.26
N SER A 565 -38.91 -16.39 0.21
CA SER A 565 -39.88 -15.66 -0.62
C SER A 565 -39.20 -14.88 -1.75
N PHE A 566 -38.05 -14.26 -1.47
CA PHE A 566 -37.26 -13.55 -2.47
C PHE A 566 -36.72 -14.49 -3.56
N LYS A 567 -36.29 -15.70 -3.20
CA LYS A 567 -35.89 -16.73 -4.17
C LYS A 567 -37.02 -17.03 -5.14
N HIS A 568 -38.22 -17.26 -4.63
CA HIS A 568 -39.38 -17.56 -5.47
C HIS A 568 -39.72 -16.41 -6.42
N TRP A 569 -39.71 -15.17 -5.92
CA TRP A 569 -39.86 -13.99 -6.77
C TRP A 569 -38.75 -13.90 -7.84
N LEU A 570 -37.51 -14.22 -7.49
CA LEU A 570 -36.37 -14.17 -8.42
C LEU A 570 -36.51 -15.21 -9.55
N GLU A 571 -37.06 -16.40 -9.24
CA GLU A 571 -37.38 -17.41 -10.26
C GLU A 571 -38.39 -16.87 -11.27
N GLU A 572 -39.48 -16.26 -10.79
CA GLU A 572 -40.50 -15.65 -11.63
C GLU A 572 -39.93 -14.49 -12.46
N PHE A 573 -39.11 -13.64 -11.83
CA PHE A 573 -38.51 -12.46 -12.46
C PHE A 573 -37.51 -12.82 -13.57
N THR A 574 -36.71 -13.87 -13.36
CA THR A 574 -35.65 -14.29 -14.30
C THR A 574 -36.10 -15.38 -15.27
N GLY A 575 -37.24 -16.03 -15.02
CA GLY A 575 -37.70 -17.21 -15.76
C GLY A 575 -36.77 -18.43 -15.59
N SER A 576 -35.91 -18.44 -14.57
CA SER A 576 -34.94 -19.51 -14.29
C SER A 576 -35.39 -20.33 -13.07
N CYS A 577 -35.34 -21.65 -13.16
CA CYS A 577 -35.68 -22.53 -12.03
C CYS A 577 -34.47 -22.63 -11.07
N LEU A 578 -34.65 -22.25 -9.82
CA LEU A 578 -33.64 -22.28 -8.75
C LEU A 578 -33.91 -23.50 -7.85
N LEU A 579 -33.54 -24.70 -8.32
CA LEU A 579 -33.63 -25.93 -7.52
C LEU A 579 -32.60 -25.94 -6.38
#